data_AF-V7ICX5-F1
#
_entry.id   AF-V7ICX5-F1
#
_cell.length_a   1.000
_cell.length_b   1.000
_cell.length_c   1.000
_cell.angle_alpha   90.00
_cell.angle_beta   90.00
_cell.angle_gamma   90.00
#
_symmetry.space_group_name_H-M   'P 1'
#
loop_
_entity.id
_entity.type
_entity.pdbx_description
1 polymer ?
#
loop_
_entity_poly.entity_id
_entity_poly.type
_entity_poly.pdbx_seq_one_letter_code
_entity_poly.pdbx_strand_id
1 'polypeptide(L)' 'MLNQIQLKRYAELSGYTEKALRDKISTGVWIEGCHYYRAPDRHILINVKEVEKWQRNECQPV' A
#
# COMPACT_ATOMS: atom_id res chain seq x y z
N MET A 1 10.56 -10.75 -9.71
CA MET A 1 10.95 -9.35 -9.43
C MET A 1 10.26 -8.91 -8.15
N LEU A 2 10.96 -8.19 -7.28
CA LEU A 2 10.43 -7.73 -5.99
C LEU A 2 9.44 -6.58 -6.22
N ASN A 3 8.14 -6.89 -6.25
CA ASN A 3 7.07 -5.88 -6.39
C ASN A 3 6.61 -5.29 -5.04
N GLN A 4 7.28 -5.68 -3.96
CA GLN A 4 6.97 -5.28 -2.61
C GLN A 4 8.07 -4.36 -2.09
N ILE A 5 7.67 -3.19 -1.60
CA ILE A 5 8.60 -2.24 -0.99
C ILE A 5 8.09 -1.85 0.40
N GLN A 6 9.00 -1.45 1.29
CA GLN A 6 8.59 -1.00 2.62
C GLN A 6 7.71 0.25 2.54
N LEU A 7 6.77 0.38 3.48
CA LEU A 7 5.89 1.55 3.60
C LEU A 7 6.66 2.87 3.62
N LYS A 8 7.80 2.92 4.33
CA LYS A 8 8.67 4.10 4.36
C LYS A 8 9.21 4.45 2.98
N ARG A 9 9.70 3.46 2.24
CA ARG A 9 10.19 3.62 0.86
C ARG A 9 9.06 4.05 -0.09
N TYR A 10 7.87 3.50 0.08
CA TYR A 10 6.69 3.88 -0.70
C TYR A 10 6.28 5.34 -0.42
N ALA A 11 6.31 5.77 0.84
CA ALA A 11 6.06 7.15 1.23
C ALA A 11 7.00 8.12 0.50
N GLU A 12 8.30 7.82 0.49
CA GLU A 12 9.31 8.63 -0.21
C GLU A 12 9.09 8.68 -1.73
N LEU A 13 8.76 7.53 -2.36
CA LEU A 13 8.59 7.44 -3.81
C LEU A 13 7.29 8.06 -4.31
N SER A 14 6.20 7.88 -3.57
CA SER A 14 4.88 8.35 -3.97
C SER A 14 4.58 9.78 -3.51
N GLY A 15 5.42 10.36 -2.65
CA GLY A 15 5.22 11.69 -2.08
C GLY A 15 4.13 11.75 -0.99
N TYR A 16 3.60 10.60 -0.57
CA TYR A 16 2.66 10.51 0.55
C TYR A 16 3.43 10.44 1.87
N THR A 17 2.82 10.97 2.94
CA THR A 17 3.36 10.77 4.28
C THR A 17 3.06 9.36 4.79
N GLU A 18 3.95 8.80 5.61
CA GLU A 18 3.71 7.50 6.26
C GLU A 18 2.39 7.48 7.04
N LYS A 19 2.01 8.64 7.62
CA LYS A 19 0.74 8.82 8.31
C LYS A 19 -0.44 8.61 7.37
N ALA A 20 -0.46 9.23 6.19
CA ALA A 20 -1.54 9.06 5.21
C ALA A 20 -1.67 7.61 4.74
N LEU A 21 -0.55 6.89 4.59
CA LEU A 21 -0.56 5.48 4.23
C LEU A 21 -1.12 4.60 5.35
N ARG A 22 -0.71 4.84 6.59
CA ARG A 22 -1.26 4.15 7.78
C ARG A 22 -2.75 4.43 7.95
N ASP A 23 -3.18 5.65 7.66
CA ASP A 23 -4.57 6.06 7.70
C ASP A 23 -5.41 5.29 6.68
N LYS A 24 -4.91 5.09 5.45
CA LYS A 24 -5.54 4.23 4.44
C LYS A 24 -5.67 2.76 4.89
N ILE A 25 -4.65 2.24 5.56
CA ILE A 25 -4.68 0.89 6.14
C ILE A 25 -5.70 0.83 7.28
N SER A 26 -5.72 1.83 8.17
CA SER A 26 -6.64 1.90 9.32
C SER A 26 -8.09 2.09 8.90
N THR A 27 -8.34 2.85 7.83
CA THR A 27 -9.66 3.11 7.26
C THR A 27 -10.18 1.89 6.48
N GLY A 28 -9.34 0.89 6.22
CA GLY A 28 -9.70 -0.31 5.45
C GLY A 28 -9.73 -0.10 3.94
N VAL A 29 -9.19 1.02 3.43
CA VAL A 29 -9.04 1.27 1.99
C VAL A 29 -8.08 0.26 1.38
N TRP A 30 -7.03 -0.10 2.13
CA TRP A 30 -6.08 -1.12 1.74
C TRP A 30 -6.33 -2.42 2.49
N ILE A 31 -6.21 -3.53 1.77
CA ILE A 31 -6.52 -4.88 2.24
C ILE A 31 -5.20 -5.63 2.47
N GLU A 32 -5.06 -6.24 3.65
CA GLU A 32 -3.94 -7.14 3.98
C GLU A 32 -3.97 -8.37 3.06
N GLY A 33 -2.84 -8.70 2.44
CA GLY A 33 -2.74 -9.80 1.49
C GLY A 33 -2.90 -9.40 0.01
N CYS A 34 -3.47 -8.21 -0.26
CA CYS A 34 -3.57 -7.65 -1.61
C CYS A 34 -2.68 -6.40 -1.77
N HIS A 35 -3.00 -5.35 -1.02
CA HIS A 35 -2.36 -4.03 -1.13
C HIS A 35 -1.11 -3.93 -0.25
N TYR A 36 -1.14 -4.57 0.92
CA TYR A 36 -0.02 -4.60 1.84
C TYR A 36 0.13 -5.97 2.52
N TYR A 37 1.33 -6.24 3.02
CA TYR A 37 1.68 -7.44 3.77
C TYR A 37 2.41 -7.04 5.04
N ARG A 38 2.14 -7.78 6.12
CA ARG A 38 2.90 -7.66 7.37
C ARG A 38 4.01 -8.69 7.36
N ALA A 39 5.24 -8.22 7.27
CA ALA A 39 6.42 -9.07 7.42
C ALA A 39 6.54 -9.57 8.87
N PRO A 40 7.16 -10.73 9.10
CA PRO A 40 7.42 -11.23 10.45
C PRO A 40 8.26 -10.25 11.28
N ASP A 41 9.09 -9.42 10.64
CA ASP A 41 9.91 -8.38 11.26
C ASP A 41 9.13 -7.11 11.67
N ARG A 42 7.79 -7.16 11.76
CA ARG A 42 6.89 -6.03 12.04
C ARG A 42 6.92 -4.90 11.00
N HIS A 43 7.58 -5.12 9.86
CA HIS A 43 7.57 -4.19 8.74
C HIS A 43 6.33 -4.36 7.87
N ILE A 44 5.81 -3.24 7.36
CA ILE A 44 4.73 -3.24 6.39
C ILE A 44 5.34 -3.14 5.01
N LEU A 45 5.08 -4.15 4.18
CA LEU A 45 5.43 -4.19 2.77
C LEU A 45 4.20 -3.79 1.95
N ILE A 46 4.38 -2.87 1.03
CA ILE A 46 3.35 -2.39 0.10
C ILE A 46 3.57 -3.04 -1.25
N ASN A 47 2.50 -3.60 -1.82
CA ASN A 47 2.50 -4.10 -3.19
C ASN A 47 2.19 -2.96 -4.14
N VAL A 48 3.24 -2.40 -4.75
CA VAL A 48 3.12 -1.21 -5.62
C VAL A 48 2.16 -1.49 -6.77
N LYS A 49 2.21 -2.69 -7.36
CA LYS A 49 1.35 -3.07 -8.49
C LYS A 49 -0.13 -2.99 -8.15
N GLU A 50 -0.53 -3.55 -7.01
CA GLU A 50 -1.94 -3.57 -6.60
C GLU A 50 -2.41 -2.19 -6.18
N VAL A 51 -1.54 -1.41 -5.51
CA VAL A 51 -1.86 -0.02 -5.18
C VAL A 51 -1.99 0.86 -6.43
N GLU A 52 -1.14 0.66 -7.43
CA GLU A 52 -1.25 1.35 -8.72
C GLU A 52 -2.56 0.99 -9.44
N LYS A 53 -2.97 -0.29 -9.44
CA LYS A 53 -4.27 -0.72 -9.98
C LYS A 53 -5.43 -0.05 -9.26
N TRP A 54 -5.36 0.03 -7.93
CA TRP A 54 -6.35 0.75 -7.12
C TRP A 54 -6.39 2.25 -7.46
N GLN A 55 -5.22 2.91 -7.57
CA GLN A 55 -5.11 4.33 -7.96
C GLN A 55 -5.63 4.61 -9.37
N ARG A 56 -5.38 3.70 -10.32
CA ARG A 56 -5.86 3.80 -11.70
C ARG A 56 -7.37 3.61 -11.83
N ASN A 57 -8.06 3.29 -10.74
CA ASN A 57 -9.51 3.36 -10.63
C ASN A 57 -10.23 2.40 -11.61
N GLU A 58 -9.63 1.24 -11.92
CA GLU A 58 -10.31 0.11 -12.60
C GLU A 58 -11.33 -0.62 -11.69
N CYS A 59 -11.53 -0.14 -10.46
CA CYS A 59 -12.59 -0.56 -9.55
C CYS A 59 -13.17 0.65 -8.83
N GLN A 60 -13.99 1.43 -9.52
CA GLN A 60 -15.15 2.04 -8.86
C GLN A 60 -16.30 1.03 -8.99
N PRO A 61 -16.93 0.58 -7.89
CA PRO A 61 -18.30 0.12 -8.03
C PRO A 61 -19.13 1.34 -8.48
N VAL A 62 -19.87 1.15 -9.57
CA VAL A 62 -20.94 2.04 -10.04
C VAL A 62 -22.02 2.23 -8.99
#